data_AF-A0A401JH67-F1
#
_entry.id   AF-A0A401JH67-F1
#
_cell.length_a   1.000
_cell.length_b   1.000
_cell.length_c   1.000
_cell.angle_alpha   90.00
_cell.angle_beta   90.00
_cell.angle_gamma   90.00
#
_symmetry.space_group_name_H-M   'P 1'
#
loop_
_entity.id
_entity.type
_entity.pdbx_description
1 polymer ?
#
loop_
_entity_poly.entity_id
_entity_poly.type
_entity_poly.pdbx_seq_one_letter_code
_entity_poly.pdbx_strand_id
1 'polypeptide(L)'
;MAYKRKARILFLGGLHPVPPNLAAHYANRLGAEWMEARAAVLPGVTGDVPVLVEAAVEWADLLVTLDAVANAACPPLRPGLQHRHYPFEPLPDVSDKPAWTTLAGRIRERVEGMIGGMRLMQQAGLDDDGL
;
A
#
# COMPACT_ATOMS: atom_id res chain seq x y z
N MET A 1 -14.84 -17.28 -1.69
CA MET A 1 -15.70 -16.39 -0.86
C MET A 1 -15.79 -14.96 -1.41
N ALA A 2 -17.00 -14.42 -1.63
CA ALA A 2 -17.19 -12.97 -1.78
C ALA A 2 -16.78 -12.30 -0.47
N TYR A 3 -15.88 -11.32 -0.52
CA TYR A 3 -15.44 -10.60 0.66
C TYR A 3 -16.66 -9.96 1.36
N LYS A 4 -17.06 -10.48 2.53
CA LYS A 4 -18.12 -9.87 3.37
C LYS A 4 -17.79 -8.42 3.78
N ARG A 5 -16.53 -8.00 3.61
CA ARG A 5 -16.02 -6.64 3.84
C ARG A 5 -14.94 -6.32 2.80
N LYS A 6 -14.81 -5.07 2.36
CA LYS A 6 -13.72 -4.63 1.47
C LYS A 6 -12.35 -5.02 2.02
N ALA A 7 -11.42 -5.43 1.17
CA ALA A 7 -10.02 -5.68 1.54
C ALA A 7 -9.35 -4.37 1.95
N ARG A 8 -8.64 -4.34 3.08
CA ARG A 8 -8.07 -3.11 3.65
C ARG A 8 -6.57 -3.09 3.49
N ILE A 9 -6.05 -2.13 2.74
CA ILE A 9 -4.61 -1.99 2.49
C ILE A 9 -4.09 -0.71 3.13
N LEU A 10 -2.99 -0.82 3.87
CA LEU A 10 -2.26 0.31 4.43
C LEU A 10 -0.90 0.44 3.75
N PHE A 11 -0.66 1.57 3.08
CA PHE A 11 0.64 1.92 2.53
C PHE A 11 1.43 2.78 3.52
N LEU A 12 2.65 2.37 3.86
CA LEU A 12 3.53 3.03 4.81
C LEU A 12 4.80 3.53 4.13
N GLY A 13 5.09 4.83 4.28
CA GLY A 13 6.35 5.46 3.89
C GLY A 13 7.11 6.02 5.09
N GLY A 14 8.43 5.87 5.10
CA GLY A 14 9.34 6.38 6.12
C GLY A 14 10.21 7.55 5.64
N LEU A 15 10.31 7.77 4.33
CA LEU A 15 11.18 8.83 3.78
C LEU A 15 10.42 10.05 3.24
N HIS A 16 9.24 9.86 2.66
CA HIS A 16 8.49 10.94 2.02
C HIS A 16 7.00 10.61 1.94
N PRO A 17 6.08 11.59 2.01
CA PRO A 17 4.64 11.34 1.99
C PRO A 17 4.08 10.97 0.61
N VAL A 18 4.75 11.38 -0.48
CA VAL A 18 4.23 11.19 -1.84
C VAL A 18 4.05 9.72 -2.24
N PRO A 19 5.03 8.82 -2.07
CA PRO A 19 4.84 7.41 -2.44
C PRO A 19 3.64 6.72 -1.77
N PRO A 20 3.44 6.77 -0.43
CA PRO A 20 2.28 6.13 0.19
C PRO A 20 0.96 6.80 -0.21
N ASN A 21 0.94 8.13 -0.37
CA ASN A 21 -0.27 8.84 -0.81
C ASN A 21 -0.69 8.45 -2.24
N LEU A 22 0.27 8.44 -3.19
CA LEU A 22 0.00 8.04 -4.57
C LEU A 22 -0.43 6.58 -4.66
N ALA A 23 0.22 5.69 -3.91
CA ALA A 23 -0.13 4.27 -3.90
C ALA A 23 -1.57 4.06 -3.41
N ALA A 24 -1.96 4.72 -2.32
CA ALA A 24 -3.33 4.67 -1.82
C ALA A 24 -4.34 5.28 -2.81
N HIS A 25 -3.99 6.39 -3.48
CA HIS A 25 -4.83 7.01 -4.49
C HIS A 25 -5.09 6.07 -5.67
N TYR A 26 -4.05 5.48 -6.27
CA TYR A 26 -4.20 4.54 -7.39
C TYR A 26 -4.96 3.29 -6.96
N ALA A 27 -4.70 2.78 -5.76
CA ALA A 27 -5.36 1.60 -5.26
C ALA A 27 -6.87 1.79 -5.11
N ASN A 28 -7.29 2.89 -4.49
CA ASN A 28 -8.71 3.23 -4.40
C ASN A 28 -9.32 3.46 -5.78
N ARG A 29 -8.61 4.10 -6.72
CA ARG A 29 -9.12 4.31 -8.08
C ARG A 29 -9.35 3.00 -8.85
N LEU A 30 -8.52 1.99 -8.63
CA LEU A 30 -8.58 0.71 -9.34
C LEU A 30 -9.49 -0.32 -8.66
N GLY A 31 -9.68 -0.22 -7.35
CA GLY A 31 -10.30 -1.27 -6.55
C GLY A 31 -11.47 -0.84 -5.66
N ALA A 32 -11.92 0.43 -5.69
CA ALA A 32 -12.88 1.01 -4.73
C ALA A 32 -14.12 0.14 -4.44
N GLU A 33 -14.59 -0.67 -5.39
CA GLU A 33 -15.74 -1.55 -5.20
C GLU A 33 -15.48 -2.67 -4.18
N TRP A 34 -14.25 -3.17 -4.10
CA TRP A 34 -13.91 -4.37 -3.34
C TRP A 34 -12.74 -4.20 -2.35
N MET A 35 -12.06 -3.06 -2.38
CA MET A 35 -10.97 -2.72 -1.46
C MET A 35 -11.00 -1.25 -1.03
N GLU A 36 -10.36 -0.95 0.08
CA GLU A 36 -10.09 0.39 0.60
C GLU A 36 -8.60 0.48 0.91
N ALA A 37 -7.97 1.56 0.46
CA ALA A 37 -6.56 1.82 0.73
C ALA A 37 -6.37 3.11 1.55
N ARG A 38 -5.46 3.06 2.52
CA ARG A 38 -5.03 4.20 3.33
C ARG A 38 -3.53 4.39 3.21
N ALA A 39 -3.08 5.63 3.39
CA ALA A 39 -1.67 6.00 3.46
C ALA A 39 -1.33 6.40 4.89
N ALA A 40 -0.13 6.05 5.33
CA ALA A 40 0.46 6.52 6.57
C ALA A 40 1.96 6.78 6.40
N VAL A 41 2.52 7.62 7.26
CA VAL A 41 3.97 7.87 7.32
C VAL A 41 4.54 7.63 8.72
N LEU A 42 5.84 7.42 8.81
CA LEU A 42 6.52 7.38 10.10
C LEU A 42 6.58 8.79 10.75
N PRO A 43 6.69 8.87 12.09
CA PRO A 43 6.92 10.13 12.78
C PRO A 43 8.14 10.88 12.21
N GLY A 44 8.01 12.19 12.00
CA GLY A 44 9.08 13.04 11.47
C GLY A 44 9.04 13.27 9.95
N VAL A 45 8.23 12.50 9.21
CA VAL A 45 7.96 12.78 7.80
C VAL A 45 6.99 13.96 7.70
N THR A 46 7.39 15.02 7.00
CA THR A 46 6.56 16.24 6.83
C THR A 46 5.57 16.07 5.67
N GLY A 47 4.32 16.51 5.85
CA GLY A 47 3.29 16.53 4.80
C GLY A 47 1.87 16.27 5.34
N ASP A 48 0.90 16.11 4.44
CA ASP A 48 -0.52 15.93 4.78
C ASP A 48 -0.94 14.47 5.01
N VAL A 49 0.00 13.52 4.88
CA VAL A 49 -0.29 12.11 5.13
C VAL A 49 -0.25 11.85 6.64
N PRO A 50 -1.27 11.20 7.23
CA PRO A 50 -1.31 10.97 8.66
C PRO A 50 -0.13 10.09 9.13
N VAL A 51 0.35 10.37 10.34
CA VAL A 51 1.36 9.54 11.01
C VAL A 51 0.75 8.17 11.35
N LEU A 52 1.54 7.11 11.22
CA LEU A 52 1.15 5.75 11.55
C LEU A 52 0.72 5.66 13.02
N VAL A 53 -0.50 5.17 13.23
CA VAL A 53 -1.07 4.87 14.55
C VAL A 53 -1.51 3.41 14.59
N GLU A 54 -1.53 2.83 15.79
CA GLU A 54 -1.89 1.42 16.01
C GLU A 54 -3.26 1.06 15.38
N ALA A 55 -4.27 1.91 15.55
CA ALA A 55 -5.59 1.70 14.97
C ALA A 55 -5.59 1.57 13.43
N ALA A 56 -4.64 2.22 12.73
CA ALA A 56 -4.50 2.07 11.28
C ALA A 56 -3.93 0.70 10.92
N VAL A 57 -2.96 0.21 11.72
CA VAL A 57 -2.40 -1.13 11.56
C VAL A 57 -3.50 -2.16 11.82
N GLU A 58 -4.24 -2.04 12.93
CA GLU A 58 -5.38 -2.91 13.32
C GLU A 58 -6.50 -2.98 12.28
N TRP A 59 -6.72 -1.88 11.57
CA TRP A 59 -7.70 -1.82 10.49
C TRP A 59 -7.27 -2.63 9.26
N ALA A 60 -5.97 -2.66 8.93
CA ALA A 60 -5.47 -3.20 7.67
C ALA A 60 -5.46 -4.74 7.62
N ASP A 61 -5.83 -5.34 6.49
CA ASP A 61 -5.60 -6.75 6.18
C ASP A 61 -4.21 -6.96 5.53
N LEU A 62 -3.69 -5.92 4.86
CA LEU A 62 -2.38 -5.89 4.22
C LEU A 62 -1.65 -4.59 4.54
N LEU A 63 -0.42 -4.70 5.06
CA LEU A 63 0.53 -3.60 5.21
C LEU A 63 1.56 -3.63 4.08
N VAL A 64 1.75 -2.52 3.39
CA VAL A 64 2.71 -2.36 2.30
C VAL A 64 3.72 -1.27 2.66
N THR A 65 4.98 -1.64 2.85
CA THR A 65 6.07 -0.70 3.15
C THR A 65 6.76 -0.26 1.86
N LEU A 66 7.00 1.04 1.70
CA LEU A 66 7.39 1.65 0.41
C LEU A 66 8.84 2.16 0.35
N ASP A 67 9.56 2.06 1.45
CA ASP A 67 10.98 2.38 1.57
C ASP A 67 11.60 1.56 2.71
N ALA A 68 12.94 1.51 2.72
CA ALA A 68 13.71 0.74 3.67
C ALA A 68 13.46 1.19 5.12
N VAL A 69 13.22 2.48 5.35
CA VAL A 69 12.95 3.04 6.68
C VAL A 69 11.60 2.54 7.20
N ALA A 70 10.55 2.59 6.37
CA ALA A 70 9.25 2.00 6.68
C ALA A 70 9.33 0.49 6.95
N ASN A 71 10.17 -0.23 6.20
CA ASN A 71 10.35 -1.67 6.40
C ASN A 71 11.08 -1.98 7.70
N ALA A 72 12.12 -1.22 8.04
CA ALA A 72 12.85 -1.37 9.29
C ALA A 72 11.98 -1.04 10.52
N ALA A 73 11.07 -0.07 10.38
CA ALA A 73 10.12 0.32 11.41
C ALA A 73 8.79 -0.46 11.35
N CYS A 74 8.75 -1.58 10.62
CA CYS A 74 7.53 -2.36 10.45
C CYS A 74 7.00 -2.83 11.82
N PRO A 75 5.75 -2.52 12.18
CA PRO A 75 5.16 -2.97 13.44
C PRO A 75 5.04 -4.51 13.47
N PRO A 76 5.00 -5.13 14.67
CA PRO A 76 4.79 -6.57 14.80
C PRO A 76 3.56 -7.04 14.01
N LEU A 77 3.74 -8.07 13.19
CA LEU A 77 2.67 -8.61 12.36
C LEU A 77 1.73 -9.45 13.22
N ARG A 78 0.53 -8.94 13.46
CA ARG A 78 -0.52 -9.71 14.12
C ARG A 78 -1.04 -10.84 13.22
N PRO A 79 -1.68 -11.88 13.77
CA PRO A 79 -2.32 -12.92 12.97
C PRO A 79 -3.30 -12.34 11.95
N GLY A 80 -3.18 -12.78 10.69
CA GLY A 80 -4.02 -12.32 9.58
C GLY A 80 -3.60 -11.01 8.92
N LEU A 81 -2.66 -10.24 9.48
CA LEU A 81 -2.06 -9.11 8.78
C LEU A 81 -0.97 -9.61 7.83
N GLN A 82 -1.20 -9.45 6.52
CA GLN A 82 -0.16 -9.69 5.53
C GLN A 82 0.78 -8.49 5.45
N HIS A 83 2.03 -8.74 5.07
CA HIS A 83 3.03 -7.70 4.85
C HIS A 83 3.72 -7.86 3.50
N ARG A 84 3.93 -6.74 2.81
CA ARG A 84 4.69 -6.67 1.56
C ARG A 84 5.63 -5.47 1.60
N HIS A 85 6.77 -5.60 0.94
CA HIS A 85 7.75 -4.53 0.83
C HIS A 85 8.04 -4.23 -0.64
N TYR A 86 7.85 -2.96 -1.04
CA TYR A 86 8.05 -2.46 -2.40
C TYR A 86 8.81 -1.13 -2.35
N PRO A 87 10.15 -1.16 -2.30
CA PRO A 87 10.94 0.05 -2.17
C PRO A 87 10.92 0.89 -3.45
N PHE A 88 10.83 2.20 -3.29
CA PHE A 88 10.87 3.19 -4.38
C PHE A 88 12.09 4.12 -4.32
N GLU A 89 13.07 3.76 -3.52
CA GLU A 89 14.34 4.48 -3.40
C GLU A 89 15.25 4.26 -4.63
N PRO A 90 16.15 5.22 -4.93
CA PRO A 90 16.26 6.53 -4.28
C PRO A 90 15.12 7.46 -4.68
N LEU A 91 14.72 8.35 -3.77
CA LEU A 91 13.75 9.40 -4.09
C LEU A 91 14.41 10.49 -4.94
N PRO A 92 13.73 11.02 -5.97
CA PRO A 92 14.26 12.11 -6.78
C PRO A 92 14.49 13.39 -5.97
N ASP A 93 15.35 14.26 -6.50
CA ASP A 93 15.45 15.63 -6.00
C ASP A 93 14.10 16.35 -6.13
N VAL A 94 13.77 17.23 -5.17
CA VAL A 94 12.49 17.94 -5.13
C VAL A 94 12.28 18.82 -6.37
N SER A 95 13.37 19.25 -7.01
CA SER A 95 13.36 20.10 -8.21
C SER A 95 13.15 19.29 -9.50
N ASP A 96 13.40 17.98 -9.49
CA ASP A 96 13.38 17.12 -10.68
C ASP A 96 11.99 16.55 -10.97
N LYS A 97 11.11 17.43 -11.51
CA LYS A 97 9.73 17.07 -11.87
C LYS A 97 9.63 15.87 -12.84
N PRO A 98 10.49 15.74 -13.88
CA PRO A 98 10.50 14.55 -14.72
C PRO A 98 10.74 13.26 -13.94
N ALA A 99 11.73 13.24 -13.05
CA ALA A 99 12.03 12.05 -12.23
C ALA A 99 10.87 11.69 -11.29
N TRP A 100 10.21 12.69 -10.69
CA TRP A 100 8.97 12.47 -9.93
C TRP A 100 7.83 11.88 -10.77
N THR A 101 7.72 12.28 -12.02
CA THR A 101 6.72 11.72 -12.96
C THR A 101 7.02 10.26 -13.27
N THR A 102 8.28 9.92 -13.50
CA THR A 102 8.72 8.53 -13.68
C THR A 102 8.47 7.69 -12.43
N LEU A 103 8.73 8.25 -11.24
CA LEU A 103 8.45 7.58 -9.97
C LEU A 103 6.95 7.29 -9.80
N ALA A 104 6.09 8.27 -10.10
CA ALA A 104 4.64 8.11 -10.05
C ALA A 104 4.16 6.99 -11.00
N GLY A 105 4.74 6.91 -12.21
CA GLY A 105 4.50 5.81 -13.15
C GLY A 105 4.85 4.44 -12.56
N ARG A 106 6.05 4.30 -11.98
CA ARG A 106 6.48 3.05 -11.33
C ARG A 106 5.60 2.64 -10.16
N ILE A 107 5.16 3.62 -9.35
CA ILE A 107 4.22 3.37 -8.24
C ILE A 107 2.90 2.85 -8.78
N ARG A 108 2.38 3.48 -9.83
CA ARG A 108 1.13 3.05 -10.48
C ARG A 108 1.24 1.63 -11.01
N GLU A 109 2.26 1.31 -11.80
CA GLU A 109 2.46 -0.04 -12.37
C GLU A 109 2.56 -1.10 -11.27
N ARG A 110 3.26 -0.78 -10.17
CA ARG A 110 3.36 -1.68 -9.02
C ARG A 110 2.01 -1.94 -8.36
N VAL A 111 1.21 -0.88 -8.16
CA VAL A 111 -0.13 -0.99 -7.56
C VAL A 111 -1.07 -1.77 -8.48
N GLU A 112 -1.03 -1.52 -9.79
CA GLU A 112 -1.79 -2.26 -10.79
C GLU A 112 -1.46 -3.76 -10.74
N GLY A 113 -0.18 -4.12 -10.74
CA GLY A 113 0.25 -5.52 -10.63
C GLY A 113 -0.16 -6.17 -9.30
N MET A 114 -0.05 -5.44 -8.19
CA MET A 114 -0.47 -5.93 -6.88
C MET A 114 -1.98 -6.23 -6.84
N ILE A 115 -2.81 -5.29 -7.30
CA ILE A 115 -4.26 -5.41 -7.31
C ILE A 115 -4.72 -6.50 -8.28
N GLY A 116 -4.11 -6.58 -9.46
CA GLY A 116 -4.34 -7.66 -10.41
C GLY A 116 -4.06 -9.04 -9.80
N GLY A 117 -2.91 -9.19 -9.14
CA GLY A 117 -2.55 -10.43 -8.45
C GLY A 117 -3.52 -10.80 -7.32
N MET A 118 -3.95 -9.82 -6.51
CA MET A 118 -4.93 -10.03 -5.44
C MET A 118 -6.28 -10.50 -5.99
N ARG A 119 -6.72 -9.96 -7.13
CA ARG A 119 -7.98 -10.35 -7.78
C ARG A 119 -7.95 -11.77 -8.34
N LEU A 120 -6.83 -12.17 -8.94
CA LEU A 120 -6.64 -13.54 -9.44
C LEU A 120 -6.65 -14.56 -8.29
N MET A 121 -5.99 -14.26 -7.18
CA MET A 121 -6.01 -15.12 -5.98
C MET A 121 -7.41 -15.25 -5.38
N GLN A 122 -8.22 -14.19 -5.42
CA GLN A 122 -9.63 -14.27 -5.00
C GLN A 122 -10.46 -15.22 -5.87
N GLN A 123 -10.27 -15.17 -7.19
CA GLN A 123 -10.99 -16.04 -8.12
C GLN A 123 -10.58 -17.51 -7.94
N ALA A 124 -9.29 -17.80 -7.77
CA ALA A 124 -8.82 -19.15 -7.52
C ALA A 124 -9.35 -19.74 -6.19
N GLY A 125 -9.39 -18.94 -5.11
CA GLY A 125 -9.97 -19.35 -3.83
C GLY A 125 -11.51 -19.35 -3.79
N LEU A 126 -12.18 -19.01 -4.89
CA LEU A 126 -13.63 -19.19 -5.07
C LEU A 126 -13.95 -20.52 -5.76
N ASP A 127 -13.06 -20.99 -6.64
CA ASP A 127 -13.23 -22.24 -7.39
C ASP A 127 -12.92 -23.49 -6.54
N ASP A 128 -12.05 -23.38 -5.54
CA ASP A 128 -11.59 -24.51 -4.70
C ASP A 128 -12.60 -24.94 -3.60
N ASP A 129 -13.57 -24.07 -3.25
CA ASP A 129 -14.62 -24.34 -2.24
C ASP A 129 -15.89 -24.97 -2.86
N GLY A 130 -15.80 -25.41 -4.12
CA GLY A 130 -16.92 -25.89 -4.94
C GLY A 130 -16.91 -27.38 -5.28
N LEU A 131 -16.19 -28.23 -4.52
CA LEU A 131 -16.10 -29.68 -4.73
C LEU A 131 -16.49 -30.49 -3.50
#